data_AF-A0A1Z4VN86-F1
#
_entry.id   AF-A0A1Z4VN86-F1
#
_cell.length_a   1.000
_cell.length_b   1.000
_cell.length_c   1.000
_cell.angle_alpha   90.00
_cell.angle_beta   90.00
_cell.angle_gamma   90.00
#
_symmetry.space_group_name_H-M   'P 1'
#
loop_
_entity.id
_entity.type
_entity.pdbx_description
1 polymer ?
#
loop_
_entity_poly.entity_id
_entity_poly.type
_entity_poly.pdbx_seq_one_letter_code
_entity_poly.pdbx_strand_id
1 'polypeptide(L)'
;MNPCESVRPRTGATAAGRCLLCAAVLAGLASYSTLSQAAFILEIDTDGLDDGAVNYNSGFSYGGDTTTASSSVSSAAYGASGGDSIFGGDGVFDPDTYLYSYTPGTTPDNLVIPAGTDLGGGYLASGLVGGGAGTYRVYATWPFTTNVSGGDTRYTISTSGAPDLVVELDQNNLGDEWIFLGDISYTDLLAPITVTQQSQSNTFVSMRAYGLLFEQITPRSTIPEPTTFALFGLGLLALAFRQRGRLRG
;
A
#
# COMPACT_ATOMS: atom_id res chain seq x y z
N MET A 1 -8.46 -25.47 -82.34
CA MET A 1 -7.32 -24.90 -81.59
C MET A 1 -7.90 -23.95 -80.55
N ASN A 2 -8.04 -24.42 -79.31
CA ASN A 2 -8.58 -23.61 -78.20
C ASN A 2 -7.41 -23.12 -77.35
N PRO A 3 -7.38 -21.84 -76.96
CA PRO A 3 -6.30 -21.32 -76.12
C PRO A 3 -6.48 -21.82 -74.69
N CYS A 4 -5.36 -22.26 -74.11
CA CYS A 4 -5.25 -22.70 -72.74
C CYS A 4 -5.43 -21.49 -71.80
N GLU A 5 -6.51 -21.49 -71.00
CA GLU A 5 -6.74 -20.50 -69.95
C GLU A 5 -5.72 -20.67 -68.81
N SER A 6 -4.88 -19.66 -68.63
CA SER A 6 -3.97 -19.52 -67.49
C SER A 6 -4.76 -19.12 -66.24
N VAL A 7 -5.03 -20.08 -65.36
CA VAL A 7 -5.56 -19.84 -64.00
C VAL A 7 -4.45 -19.24 -63.13
N ARG A 8 -4.57 -17.96 -62.76
CA ARG A 8 -3.70 -17.33 -61.76
C ARG A 8 -4.21 -17.62 -60.34
N PRO A 9 -3.34 -18.03 -59.40
CA PRO A 9 -3.73 -18.26 -58.02
C PRO A 9 -3.96 -16.92 -57.31
N ARG A 10 -5.17 -16.75 -56.74
CA ARG A 10 -5.46 -15.68 -55.78
C ARG A 10 -4.71 -15.99 -54.49
N THR A 11 -3.70 -15.18 -54.15
CA THR A 11 -3.03 -15.20 -52.85
C THR A 11 -4.00 -14.75 -51.75
N GLY A 12 -4.72 -15.72 -51.18
CA GLY A 12 -5.49 -15.54 -49.96
C GLY A 12 -4.54 -15.23 -48.81
N ALA A 13 -4.82 -14.18 -48.05
CA ALA A 13 -4.13 -13.91 -46.79
C ALA A 13 -4.21 -15.17 -45.92
N THR A 14 -3.07 -15.79 -45.68
CA THR A 14 -2.93 -17.08 -44.99
C THR A 14 -3.48 -17.01 -43.57
N ALA A 15 -4.25 -18.03 -43.17
CA ALA A 15 -4.87 -18.18 -41.86
C ALA A 15 -3.93 -17.95 -40.66
N ALA A 16 -2.62 -18.11 -40.86
CA ALA A 16 -1.55 -17.81 -39.90
C ALA A 16 -1.58 -16.36 -39.36
N GLY A 17 -1.92 -15.36 -40.20
CA GLY A 17 -1.96 -13.96 -39.77
C GLY A 17 -3.13 -13.61 -38.84
N ARG A 18 -4.22 -14.39 -38.87
CA ARG A 18 -5.38 -14.20 -37.98
C ARG A 18 -5.17 -14.84 -36.61
N CYS A 19 -4.35 -15.89 -36.51
CA CYS A 19 -4.01 -16.53 -35.23
C CYS A 19 -3.10 -15.67 -34.34
N LEU A 20 -2.16 -14.92 -34.94
CA LEU A 20 -1.23 -14.05 -34.20
C LEU A 20 -1.93 -12.88 -33.49
N LEU A 21 -2.98 -12.31 -34.10
CA LEU A 21 -3.72 -11.19 -33.49
C LEU A 21 -4.57 -11.65 -32.29
N CYS A 22 -5.24 -12.80 -32.39
CA CYS A 22 -6.00 -13.36 -31.27
C CYS A 22 -5.09 -13.80 -30.12
N ALA A 23 -3.92 -14.36 -30.41
CA ALA A 23 -2.93 -14.74 -29.39
C ALA A 23 -2.39 -13.51 -28.64
N ALA A 24 -2.14 -12.39 -29.33
CA ALA A 24 -1.69 -11.15 -28.68
C ALA A 24 -2.77 -10.51 -27.78
N VAL A 25 -4.04 -10.56 -28.17
CA VAL A 25 -5.17 -10.07 -27.35
C VAL A 25 -5.37 -10.95 -26.12
N LEU A 26 -5.33 -12.28 -26.27
CA LEU A 26 -5.46 -13.22 -25.14
C LEU A 26 -4.26 -13.18 -24.19
N ALA A 27 -3.03 -12.98 -24.71
CA ALA A 27 -1.84 -12.78 -23.87
C ALA A 27 -1.90 -11.45 -23.09
N GLY A 28 -2.44 -10.39 -23.69
CA GLY A 28 -2.66 -9.11 -23.00
C GLY A 28 -3.74 -9.17 -21.90
N LEU A 29 -4.76 -10.01 -22.08
CA LEU A 29 -5.79 -10.28 -21.06
C LEU A 29 -5.28 -11.20 -19.94
N ALA A 30 -4.37 -12.13 -20.22
CA ALA A 30 -3.79 -13.04 -19.22
C ALA A 30 -2.80 -12.34 -18.26
N SER A 31 -2.17 -11.23 -18.68
CA SER A 31 -1.29 -10.43 -17.82
C SER A 31 -2.02 -9.57 -16.76
N TYR A 32 -3.37 -9.59 -16.73
CA TYR A 32 -4.16 -8.98 -15.66
C TYR A 32 -4.41 -9.93 -14.47
N SER A 33 -3.71 -11.06 -14.39
CA SER A 33 -3.86 -12.01 -13.28
C SER A 33 -3.44 -11.39 -11.95
N THR A 34 -4.46 -10.95 -11.19
CA THR A 34 -4.54 -10.96 -9.72
C THR A 34 -3.34 -10.37 -8.98
N LEU A 35 -3.35 -9.04 -8.83
CA LEU A 35 -2.58 -8.41 -7.77
C LEU A 35 -3.09 -8.91 -6.41
N SER A 36 -2.15 -9.40 -5.61
CA SER A 36 -2.31 -9.90 -4.25
C SER A 36 -3.10 -8.93 -3.37
N GLN A 37 -4.01 -9.45 -2.55
CA GLN A 37 -5.03 -8.73 -1.77
C GLN A 37 -4.50 -8.11 -0.48
N ALA A 38 -3.44 -7.32 -0.52
CA ALA A 38 -2.75 -6.96 0.71
C ALA A 38 -2.97 -5.49 1.12
N ALA A 39 -3.37 -5.29 2.37
CA ALA A 39 -3.09 -4.10 3.14
C ALA A 39 -1.62 -4.14 3.60
N PHE A 40 -1.10 -3.00 4.04
CA PHE A 40 0.26 -2.93 4.54
C PHE A 40 0.26 -2.70 6.04
N ILE A 41 0.87 -3.63 6.79
CA ILE A 41 1.27 -3.40 8.16
C ILE A 41 2.75 -3.04 8.20
N LEU A 42 3.03 -1.87 8.77
CA LEU A 42 4.37 -1.49 9.19
C LEU A 42 4.53 -1.81 10.68
N GLU A 43 5.06 -2.99 10.98
CA GLU A 43 5.45 -3.37 12.34
C GLU A 43 6.82 -2.79 12.65
N ILE A 44 7.01 -2.34 13.91
CA ILE A 44 8.27 -1.78 14.37
C ILE A 44 9.34 -2.87 14.43
N ASP A 45 8.99 -4.01 15.02
CA ASP A 45 9.82 -5.20 15.08
C ASP A 45 9.50 -6.16 13.93
N THR A 46 10.53 -6.77 13.33
CA THR A 46 10.41 -7.54 12.09
C THR A 46 10.76 -9.01 12.21
N ASP A 47 11.31 -9.46 13.33
CA ASP A 47 11.56 -10.89 13.52
C ASP A 47 10.29 -11.67 13.92
N GLY A 48 9.25 -10.96 14.37
CA GLY A 48 7.96 -11.51 14.75
C GLY A 48 7.99 -12.29 16.06
N LEU A 49 8.98 -12.03 16.93
CA LEU A 49 9.13 -12.68 18.22
C LEU A 49 8.97 -11.68 19.37
N ASP A 50 8.13 -12.02 20.36
CA ASP A 50 8.06 -11.29 21.64
C ASP A 50 9.16 -11.82 22.57
N ASP A 51 10.42 -11.44 22.31
CA ASP A 51 11.60 -11.89 23.07
C ASP A 51 12.42 -10.75 23.69
N GLY A 52 11.98 -9.50 23.48
CA GLY A 52 12.59 -8.28 23.99
C GLY A 52 13.75 -7.76 23.14
N ALA A 53 14.17 -8.45 22.08
CA ALA A 53 15.20 -8.02 21.14
C ALA A 53 14.59 -7.46 19.85
N VAL A 54 14.50 -6.13 19.74
CA VAL A 54 13.86 -5.48 18.60
C VAL A 54 14.76 -5.47 17.34
N ASN A 55 14.24 -6.03 16.24
CA ASN A 55 14.82 -5.90 14.90
C ASN A 55 14.03 -4.87 14.08
N TYR A 56 14.45 -3.60 14.16
CA TYR A 56 13.70 -2.48 13.58
C TYR A 56 13.46 -2.60 12.07
N ASN A 57 12.22 -2.35 11.67
CA ASN A 57 11.82 -2.22 10.28
C ASN A 57 12.55 -1.06 9.59
N SER A 58 12.99 -1.27 8.34
CA SER A 58 13.65 -0.24 7.54
C SER A 58 12.80 1.01 7.26
N GLY A 59 11.47 0.90 7.36
CA GLY A 59 10.53 2.00 7.27
C GLY A 59 10.26 2.69 8.60
N PHE A 60 10.95 2.30 9.68
CA PHE A 60 10.79 2.84 11.01
C PHE A 60 12.09 3.51 11.50
N SER A 61 11.94 4.62 12.21
CA SER A 61 13.03 5.27 12.95
C SER A 61 12.45 6.00 14.15
N TYR A 62 13.31 6.35 15.10
CA TYR A 62 12.95 7.12 16.27
C TYR A 62 13.99 8.21 16.54
N GLY A 63 13.60 9.23 17.30
CA GLY A 63 14.43 10.37 17.67
C GLY A 63 13.79 11.22 18.75
N GLY A 64 14.26 12.46 18.89
CA GLY A 64 14.02 13.28 20.08
C GLY A 64 14.99 12.86 21.19
N ASP A 65 14.51 12.84 22.43
CA ASP A 65 15.27 12.30 23.58
C ASP A 65 15.28 10.77 23.62
N THR A 66 14.46 10.10 22.79
CA THR A 66 14.55 8.64 22.62
C THR A 66 15.90 8.28 21.99
N THR A 67 16.90 8.03 22.83
CA THR A 67 18.21 7.49 22.39
C THR A 67 18.20 5.97 22.34
N THR A 68 17.26 5.33 23.04
CA THR A 68 16.95 3.90 22.95
C THR A 68 15.48 3.73 23.30
N ALA A 69 14.68 3.16 22.39
CA ALA A 69 13.31 2.79 22.73
C ALA A 69 13.32 1.49 23.54
N SER A 70 12.57 1.45 24.64
CA SER A 70 12.47 0.22 25.45
C SER A 70 11.45 -0.73 24.83
N SER A 71 11.76 -2.03 24.81
CA SER A 71 10.83 -3.06 24.34
C SER A 71 9.72 -3.32 25.37
N SER A 72 8.59 -3.79 24.86
CA SER A 72 7.40 -4.18 25.60
C SER A 72 6.72 -5.33 24.86
N VAL A 73 5.70 -5.92 25.48
CA VAL A 73 4.92 -7.04 24.92
C VAL A 73 4.34 -6.73 23.54
N SER A 74 4.00 -7.76 22.78
CA SER A 74 3.30 -7.65 21.49
C SER A 74 1.89 -7.04 21.61
N SER A 75 1.36 -6.50 20.50
CA SER A 75 -0.06 -6.10 20.39
C SER A 75 -0.91 -7.29 19.95
N ALA A 76 -2.12 -7.41 20.50
CA ALA A 76 -3.08 -8.45 20.08
C ALA A 76 -3.95 -8.06 18.86
N ALA A 77 -3.65 -6.94 18.19
CA ALA A 77 -4.40 -6.48 17.04
C ALA A 77 -4.41 -7.50 15.88
N TYR A 78 -5.49 -7.53 15.11
CA TYR A 78 -5.64 -8.49 14.01
C TYR A 78 -4.48 -8.39 13.01
N GLY A 79 -3.82 -9.53 12.75
CA GLY A 79 -2.74 -9.63 11.78
C GLY A 79 -1.39 -9.10 12.26
N ALA A 80 -1.28 -8.67 13.52
CA ALA A 80 0.00 -8.49 14.20
C ALA A 80 0.76 -9.83 14.23
N SER A 81 2.03 -9.81 13.82
CA SER A 81 2.89 -11.00 13.75
C SER A 81 3.39 -11.48 15.11
N GLY A 82 3.18 -10.69 16.17
CA GLY A 82 3.59 -11.02 17.53
C GLY A 82 4.98 -10.54 17.90
N GLY A 83 5.57 -9.62 17.12
CA GLY A 83 6.85 -8.98 17.46
C GLY A 83 6.76 -8.05 18.69
N ASP A 84 7.89 -7.54 19.13
CA ASP A 84 7.96 -6.60 20.24
C ASP A 84 7.26 -5.27 19.90
N SER A 85 6.60 -4.67 20.89
CA SER A 85 6.27 -3.25 20.86
C SER A 85 7.36 -2.42 21.51
N ILE A 86 7.31 -1.11 21.35
CA ILE A 86 8.21 -0.17 22.03
C ILE A 86 7.44 0.88 22.80
N PHE A 87 8.10 1.49 23.78
CA PHE A 87 7.63 2.70 24.44
C PHE A 87 8.72 3.76 24.53
N GLY A 88 8.27 5.01 24.45
CA GLY A 88 9.13 6.19 24.56
C GLY A 88 9.22 6.61 26.01
N GLY A 89 10.32 7.25 26.36
CA GLY A 89 10.49 7.85 27.68
C GLY A 89 11.82 7.53 28.34
N ASP A 90 12.64 8.55 28.51
CA ASP A 90 13.77 8.56 29.45
C ASP A 90 13.59 9.63 30.55
N GLY A 91 12.54 10.46 30.45
CA GLY A 91 12.20 11.51 31.40
C GLY A 91 12.95 12.84 31.20
N VAL A 92 13.49 13.11 30.01
CA VAL A 92 14.19 14.37 29.67
C VAL A 92 13.24 15.38 28.96
N PHE A 93 13.74 16.47 28.37
CA PHE A 93 12.97 17.67 28.00
C PHE A 93 12.33 17.61 26.61
N ASP A 94 12.95 16.96 25.63
CA ASP A 94 12.44 16.90 24.26
C ASP A 94 11.43 15.76 24.11
N PRO A 95 10.36 15.96 23.31
CA PRO A 95 9.36 14.93 23.11
C PRO A 95 9.91 13.72 22.35
N ASP A 96 9.56 12.51 22.80
CA ASP A 96 9.85 11.28 22.07
C ASP A 96 9.12 11.29 20.72
N THR A 97 9.83 10.91 19.66
CA THR A 97 9.30 10.96 18.30
C THR A 97 9.61 9.68 17.54
N TYR A 98 8.58 9.07 16.96
CA TYR A 98 8.67 7.93 16.06
C TYR A 98 8.27 8.34 14.65
N LEU A 99 9.03 7.89 13.67
CA LEU A 99 8.81 8.17 12.26
C LEU A 99 8.66 6.88 11.48
N TYR A 100 7.52 6.78 10.81
CA TYR A 100 7.16 5.69 9.93
C TYR A 100 7.13 6.19 8.49
N SER A 101 7.61 5.38 7.56
CA SER A 101 7.64 5.68 6.13
C SER A 101 7.25 4.44 5.33
N TYR A 102 6.22 4.58 4.51
CA TYR A 102 5.70 3.52 3.64
C TYR A 102 5.46 4.07 2.24
N THR A 103 5.92 3.36 1.20
CA THR A 103 5.63 3.74 -0.20
C THR A 103 4.80 2.64 -0.84
N PRO A 104 3.46 2.81 -0.94
CA PRO A 104 2.57 1.82 -1.53
C PRO A 104 3.06 1.33 -2.90
N GLY A 105 3.07 0.01 -3.08
CA GLY A 105 3.44 -0.65 -4.34
C GLY A 105 4.94 -0.88 -4.53
N THR A 106 5.80 -0.33 -3.67
CA THR A 106 7.25 -0.61 -3.67
C THR A 106 7.70 -1.37 -2.42
N THR A 107 7.10 -1.09 -1.27
CA THR A 107 7.23 -1.92 -0.09
C THR A 107 6.29 -3.13 -0.21
N PRO A 108 6.74 -4.37 0.05
CA PRO A 108 5.87 -5.54 -0.03
C PRO A 108 4.69 -5.43 0.94
N ASP A 109 3.47 -5.39 0.39
CA ASP A 109 2.25 -5.49 1.18
C ASP A 109 2.13 -6.90 1.77
N ASN A 110 1.94 -6.98 3.08
CA ASN A 110 2.19 -8.20 3.86
C ASN A 110 0.94 -8.83 4.49
N LEU A 111 -0.22 -8.15 4.49
CA LEU A 111 -1.41 -8.68 5.14
C LEU A 111 -2.64 -8.69 4.22
N VAL A 112 -3.17 -9.88 3.95
CA VAL A 112 -4.48 -10.03 3.30
C VAL A 112 -5.58 -9.99 4.34
N ILE A 113 -6.38 -8.92 4.33
CA ILE A 113 -7.48 -8.73 5.27
C ILE A 113 -8.81 -9.02 4.56
N PRO A 114 -9.58 -10.04 4.99
CA PRO A 114 -10.91 -10.29 4.44
C PRO A 114 -11.85 -9.09 4.61
N ALA A 115 -12.65 -8.80 3.58
CA ALA A 115 -13.72 -7.81 3.70
C ALA A 115 -14.66 -8.15 4.85
N GLY A 116 -15.00 -7.17 5.68
CA GLY A 116 -15.85 -7.35 6.85
C GLY A 116 -15.14 -7.78 8.13
N THR A 117 -13.82 -8.03 8.10
CA THR A 117 -13.04 -8.18 9.34
C THR A 117 -13.12 -6.90 10.15
N ASP A 118 -13.48 -7.00 11.42
CA ASP A 118 -13.44 -5.86 12.35
C ASP A 118 -11.98 -5.59 12.73
N LEU A 119 -11.50 -4.39 12.41
CA LEU A 119 -10.14 -3.96 12.74
C LEU A 119 -10.07 -3.29 14.11
N GLY A 120 -11.21 -2.92 14.70
CA GLY A 120 -11.29 -2.19 15.96
C GLY A 120 -12.32 -1.08 15.88
N GLY A 121 -12.98 -0.76 17.00
CA GLY A 121 -13.98 0.30 17.06
C GLY A 121 -15.16 0.19 16.06
N GLY A 122 -15.42 -1.00 15.49
CA GLY A 122 -16.43 -1.24 14.47
C GLY A 122 -16.00 -0.84 13.04
N TYR A 123 -14.73 -0.53 12.82
CA TYR A 123 -14.19 -0.25 11.49
C TYR A 123 -13.93 -1.56 10.75
N LEU A 124 -14.84 -1.88 9.84
CA LEU A 124 -14.72 -3.08 9.01
C LEU A 124 -13.76 -2.85 7.84
N ALA A 125 -12.92 -3.85 7.58
CA ALA A 125 -12.03 -3.88 6.42
C ALA A 125 -12.83 -3.94 5.12
N SER A 126 -12.39 -3.17 4.13
CA SER A 126 -12.92 -3.11 2.76
C SER A 126 -12.60 -4.35 1.93
N GLY A 127 -11.50 -5.03 2.26
CA GLY A 127 -10.94 -6.14 1.48
C GLY A 127 -10.39 -5.73 0.11
N LEU A 128 -10.15 -4.44 -0.12
CA LEU A 128 -9.49 -3.95 -1.33
C LEU A 128 -7.99 -4.19 -1.25
N VAL A 129 -7.41 -4.38 -2.43
CA VAL A 129 -5.96 -4.48 -2.63
C VAL A 129 -5.34 -3.10 -2.44
N GLY A 130 -4.27 -3.00 -1.63
CA GLY A 130 -3.43 -1.81 -1.49
C GLY A 130 -2.42 -1.62 -2.63
N GLY A 131 -1.41 -0.79 -2.38
CA GLY A 131 -0.29 -0.58 -3.29
C GLY A 131 -0.55 0.35 -4.48
N GLY A 132 -1.79 0.82 -4.68
CA GLY A 132 -2.17 1.76 -5.74
C GLY A 132 -2.46 3.17 -5.26
N ALA A 133 -2.64 4.12 -6.18
CA ALA A 133 -3.17 5.43 -5.85
C ALA A 133 -4.63 5.29 -5.40
N GLY A 134 -5.09 6.11 -4.46
CA GLY A 134 -6.44 6.03 -3.93
C GLY A 134 -6.58 6.65 -2.55
N THR A 135 -7.71 6.38 -1.91
CA THR A 135 -7.92 6.74 -0.50
C THR A 135 -7.53 5.58 0.38
N TYR A 136 -6.73 5.86 1.40
CA TYR A 136 -6.29 4.90 2.41
C TYR A 136 -6.85 5.29 3.76
N ARG A 137 -7.26 4.29 4.52
CA ARG A 137 -7.52 4.40 5.94
C ARG A 137 -6.25 4.06 6.70
N VAL A 138 -5.89 4.93 7.63
CA VAL A 138 -4.69 4.77 8.47
C VAL A 138 -5.11 4.42 9.88
N TYR A 139 -4.47 3.40 10.43
CA TYR A 139 -4.65 2.98 11.80
C TYR A 139 -3.29 2.84 12.50
N ALA A 140 -3.31 2.92 13.82
CA ALA A 140 -2.18 2.60 14.68
C ALA A 140 -2.56 1.55 15.71
N THR A 141 -1.59 0.79 16.21
CA THR A 141 -1.79 -0.11 17.34
C THR A 141 -0.59 -0.09 18.29
N TRP A 142 -0.87 -0.48 19.53
CA TRP A 142 0.04 -0.64 20.64
C TRP A 142 -0.60 -1.63 21.62
N PRO A 143 0.15 -2.26 22.54
CA PRO A 143 -0.44 -3.12 23.56
C PRO A 143 -1.36 -2.33 24.49
N PHE A 144 -2.41 -2.96 25.00
CA PHE A 144 -3.29 -2.30 25.96
C PHE A 144 -2.50 -1.70 27.13
N THR A 145 -2.78 -0.44 27.45
CA THR A 145 -2.01 0.30 28.45
C THR A 145 -2.89 1.18 29.34
N THR A 146 -2.44 1.37 30.58
CA THR A 146 -3.04 2.29 31.56
C THR A 146 -1.99 3.16 32.24
N ASN A 147 -0.76 3.15 31.70
CA ASN A 147 0.39 3.76 32.33
C ASN A 147 1.16 4.71 31.40
N VAL A 148 0.53 5.21 30.34
CA VAL A 148 1.09 6.30 29.54
C VAL A 148 0.89 7.60 30.31
N SER A 149 1.98 8.24 30.70
CA SER A 149 1.96 9.47 31.50
C SER A 149 2.34 10.73 30.72
N GLY A 150 2.69 10.59 29.44
CA GLY A 150 3.05 11.70 28.54
C GLY A 150 1.88 12.57 28.05
N GLY A 151 0.67 12.32 28.54
CA GLY A 151 -0.55 12.92 28.00
C GLY A 151 -0.91 12.30 26.65
N ASP A 152 -1.48 13.13 25.77
CA ASP A 152 -1.87 12.69 24.43
C ASP A 152 -0.65 12.34 23.57
N THR A 153 -0.86 11.40 22.66
CA THR A 153 0.07 11.09 21.57
C THR A 153 -0.45 11.72 20.30
N ARG A 154 0.38 12.53 19.64
CA ARG A 154 0.07 13.17 18.36
C ARG A 154 0.57 12.33 17.21
N TYR A 155 -0.31 12.05 16.26
CA TYR A 155 -0.01 11.46 14.95
C TYR A 155 -0.14 12.54 13.88
N THR A 156 0.91 12.73 13.08
CA THR A 156 0.91 13.59 11.90
C THR A 156 1.17 12.73 10.67
N ILE A 157 0.19 12.62 9.79
CA ILE A 157 0.25 11.80 8.58
C ILE A 157 0.38 12.72 7.38
N SER A 158 1.49 12.60 6.66
CA SER A 158 1.82 13.42 5.49
C SER A 158 1.84 12.57 4.23
N THR A 159 1.31 13.13 3.16
CA THR A 159 1.35 12.55 1.80
C THR A 159 1.68 13.62 0.78
N SER A 160 2.32 13.23 -0.33
CA SER A 160 2.64 14.16 -1.40
C SER A 160 1.36 14.78 -2.01
N GLY A 161 1.28 16.11 -1.98
CA GLY A 161 0.21 16.87 -2.61
C GLY A 161 -1.10 17.00 -1.82
N ALA A 162 -1.14 16.59 -0.55
CA ALA A 162 -2.27 16.80 0.35
C ALA A 162 -1.82 17.47 1.67
N PRO A 163 -2.70 18.19 2.36
CA PRO A 163 -2.40 18.70 3.70
C PRO A 163 -2.22 17.54 4.70
N ASP A 164 -1.43 17.77 5.73
CA ASP A 164 -1.21 16.81 6.80
C ASP A 164 -2.52 16.54 7.55
N LEU A 165 -2.77 15.25 7.85
CA LEU A 165 -3.78 14.84 8.81
C LEU A 165 -3.13 14.77 10.19
N VAL A 166 -3.67 15.51 11.16
CA VAL A 166 -3.18 15.52 12.55
C VAL A 166 -4.27 14.98 13.47
N VAL A 167 -3.89 14.02 14.31
CA VAL A 167 -4.76 13.34 15.27
C VAL A 167 -4.05 13.31 16.62
N GLU A 168 -4.76 13.64 17.69
CA GLU A 168 -4.27 13.51 19.06
C GLU A 168 -5.20 12.58 19.82
N LEU A 169 -4.64 11.63 20.56
CA LEU A 169 -5.41 10.71 21.39
C LEU A 169 -4.64 10.31 22.64
N ASP A 170 -5.39 10.07 23.72
CA ASP A 170 -4.88 9.41 24.93
C ASP A 170 -4.80 7.90 24.68
N GLN A 171 -3.62 7.32 24.84
CA GLN A 171 -3.41 5.88 24.64
C GLN A 171 -3.91 5.04 25.82
N ASN A 172 -4.23 5.65 26.96
CA ASN A 172 -4.71 4.92 28.13
C ASN A 172 -6.10 4.33 27.91
N ASN A 173 -6.26 3.09 28.36
CA ASN A 173 -7.46 2.27 28.20
C ASN A 173 -7.78 1.93 26.73
N LEU A 174 -6.80 2.09 25.84
CA LEU A 174 -6.84 1.68 24.44
C LEU A 174 -5.65 0.76 24.14
N GLY A 175 -5.69 0.11 22.98
CA GLY A 175 -4.65 -0.80 22.50
C GLY A 175 -5.20 -2.19 22.21
N ASP A 176 -4.35 -3.09 21.72
CA ASP A 176 -4.69 -4.45 21.31
C ASP A 176 -5.73 -4.56 20.18
N GLU A 177 -6.01 -3.44 19.51
CA GLU A 177 -6.83 -3.32 18.30
C GLU A 177 -6.24 -2.25 17.37
N TRP A 178 -6.74 -2.16 16.13
CA TRP A 178 -6.37 -1.08 15.22
C TRP A 178 -7.20 0.16 15.51
N ILE A 179 -6.54 1.19 16.04
CA ILE A 179 -7.14 2.47 16.35
C ILE A 179 -7.14 3.33 15.08
N PHE A 180 -8.34 3.68 14.61
CA PHE A 180 -8.51 4.52 13.43
C PHE A 180 -7.99 5.94 13.66
N LEU A 181 -7.06 6.38 12.81
CA LEU A 181 -6.51 7.74 12.84
C LEU A 181 -7.24 8.65 11.84
N GLY A 182 -7.45 8.18 10.62
CA GLY A 182 -8.16 8.94 9.60
C GLY A 182 -7.96 8.42 8.19
N ASP A 183 -8.64 9.06 7.25
CA ASP A 183 -8.54 8.76 5.82
C ASP A 183 -7.59 9.75 5.14
N ILE A 184 -6.71 9.26 4.27
CA ILE A 184 -5.74 10.05 3.50
C ILE A 184 -5.89 9.79 1.99
N SER A 185 -5.57 10.79 1.18
CA SER A 185 -5.49 10.63 -0.28
C SER A 185 -4.05 10.42 -0.71
N TYR A 186 -3.77 9.27 -1.34
CA TYR A 186 -2.47 8.94 -1.89
C TYR A 186 -2.52 9.01 -3.41
N THR A 187 -1.75 9.93 -4.00
CA THR A 187 -1.80 10.19 -5.44
C THR A 187 -0.48 9.98 -6.17
N ASP A 188 0.64 10.12 -5.47
CA ASP A 188 1.98 9.99 -6.02
C ASP A 188 2.60 8.66 -5.61
N LEU A 189 2.57 7.68 -6.52
CA LEU A 189 3.02 6.31 -6.27
C LEU A 189 4.52 6.17 -5.93
N LEU A 190 5.30 7.24 -6.10
CA LEU A 190 6.74 7.24 -5.86
C LEU A 190 7.12 7.97 -4.56
N ALA A 191 6.18 8.68 -3.94
CA ALA A 191 6.42 9.39 -2.70
C ALA A 191 5.95 8.55 -1.50
N PRO A 192 6.66 8.56 -0.37
CA PRO A 192 6.19 7.86 0.82
C PRO A 192 4.98 8.56 1.44
N ILE A 193 4.13 7.76 2.08
CA ILE A 193 3.27 8.16 3.18
C ILE A 193 4.16 8.17 4.43
N THR A 194 4.26 9.30 5.11
CA THR A 194 5.02 9.40 6.36
C THR A 194 4.09 9.64 7.53
N VAL A 195 4.32 8.95 8.64
CA VAL A 195 3.59 9.18 9.89
C VAL A 195 4.58 9.52 10.97
N THR A 196 4.38 10.65 11.63
CA THR A 196 5.12 11.02 12.83
C THR A 196 4.22 10.78 14.03
N GLN A 197 4.65 9.94 14.96
CA GLN A 197 4.02 9.76 16.26
C GLN A 197 4.88 10.45 17.31
N GLN A 198 4.29 11.35 18.10
CA GLN A 198 5.03 12.18 19.04
C GLN A 198 4.27 12.30 20.37
N SER A 199 4.97 12.09 21.49
CA SER A 199 4.41 12.35 22.82
C SER A 199 4.18 13.85 23.00
N GLN A 200 3.08 14.30 23.61
CA GLN A 200 2.92 15.73 23.94
C GLN A 200 3.75 16.17 25.17
N SER A 201 4.09 15.22 26.04
CA SER A 201 5.03 15.42 27.15
C SER A 201 5.93 14.19 27.28
N ASN A 202 7.23 14.41 27.48
CA ASN A 202 8.16 13.33 27.78
C ASN A 202 8.01 12.93 29.27
N THR A 203 7.90 11.64 29.54
CA THR A 203 7.83 11.00 30.86
C THR A 203 8.43 9.61 30.76
N PHE A 204 8.53 8.83 31.85
CA PHE A 204 9.11 7.48 31.79
C PHE A 204 8.39 6.52 30.81
N VAL A 205 7.07 6.70 30.63
CA VAL A 205 6.31 6.07 29.54
C VAL A 205 5.49 7.16 28.88
N SER A 206 6.07 7.83 27.88
CA SER A 206 5.48 8.98 27.21
C SER A 206 4.47 8.60 26.12
N MET A 207 4.70 7.46 25.46
CA MET A 207 3.85 6.86 24.45
C MET A 207 4.24 5.40 24.18
N ARG A 208 3.36 4.62 23.57
CA ARG A 208 3.59 3.24 23.13
C ARG A 208 3.35 3.09 21.63
N ALA A 209 4.02 2.14 21.02
CA ALA A 209 3.83 1.84 19.62
C ALA A 209 4.15 0.38 19.29
N TYR A 210 3.34 -0.22 18.43
CA TYR A 210 3.62 -1.54 17.83
C TYR A 210 3.73 -1.42 16.31
N GLY A 211 2.79 -0.72 15.66
CA GLY A 211 2.81 -0.57 14.22
C GLY A 211 1.66 0.25 13.66
N LEU A 212 1.69 0.41 12.34
CA LEU A 212 0.67 1.10 11.55
C LEU A 212 0.05 0.16 10.52
N LEU A 213 -1.24 0.34 10.26
CA LEU A 213 -1.96 -0.33 9.18
C LEU A 213 -2.44 0.70 8.16
N PHE A 214 -2.11 0.46 6.89
CA PHE A 214 -2.60 1.22 5.75
C PHE A 214 -3.52 0.33 4.92
N GLU A 215 -4.81 0.66 4.94
CA GLU A 215 -5.84 -0.10 4.26
C GLU A 215 -6.42 0.75 3.13
N GLN A 216 -6.30 0.30 1.88
CA GLN A 216 -6.92 1.02 0.77
C GLN A 216 -8.44 0.86 0.83
N ILE A 217 -9.20 1.95 0.82
CA ILE A 217 -10.68 1.92 0.91
C ILE A 217 -11.36 2.38 -0.37
N THR A 218 -10.63 3.05 -1.26
CA THR A 218 -11.14 3.42 -2.58
C THR A 218 -9.97 3.45 -3.58
N PRO A 219 -10.00 2.64 -4.65
CA PRO A 219 -8.99 2.73 -5.69
C PRO A 219 -9.19 4.02 -6.49
N ARG A 220 -8.09 4.72 -6.81
CA ARG A 220 -8.13 5.73 -7.86
C ARG A 220 -8.30 4.98 -9.17
N SER A 221 -9.33 5.31 -9.94
CA SER A 221 -9.50 4.76 -11.28
C SER A 221 -8.28 5.12 -12.13
N THR A 222 -7.42 4.14 -12.36
CA THR A 222 -6.31 4.23 -13.31
C THR A 222 -6.73 3.77 -14.71
N ILE A 223 -8.04 3.52 -14.92
CA ILE A 223 -8.58 3.17 -16.24
C ILE A 223 -8.06 4.23 -17.22
N PRO A 224 -7.14 3.87 -18.14
CA PRO A 224 -6.78 4.78 -19.21
C PRO A 224 -8.09 5.19 -19.85
N GLU A 225 -8.36 6.50 -19.93
CA GLU A 225 -9.61 6.95 -20.52
C GLU A 225 -9.83 6.19 -21.84
N PRO A 226 -11.08 5.83 -22.22
CA PRO A 226 -11.35 5.00 -23.40
C PRO A 226 -10.57 5.45 -24.66
N THR A 227 -10.27 6.74 -24.74
CA THR A 227 -9.36 7.42 -25.67
C THR A 227 -7.99 6.78 -25.80
N THR A 228 -7.34 6.36 -24.71
CA THR A 228 -6.00 5.74 -24.72
C THR A 228 -6.04 4.39 -25.43
N PHE A 229 -7.03 3.54 -25.11
CA PHE A 229 -7.23 2.27 -25.81
C PHE A 229 -7.65 2.48 -27.26
N ALA A 230 -8.49 3.48 -27.53
CA ALA A 230 -8.87 3.85 -28.88
C ALA A 230 -7.64 4.30 -29.70
N LEU A 231 -6.74 5.09 -29.12
CA LEU A 231 -5.52 5.55 -29.78
C LEU A 231 -4.51 4.43 -30.01
N PHE A 232 -4.32 3.52 -29.05
CA PHE A 232 -3.49 2.32 -29.26
C PHE A 232 -4.09 1.41 -30.34
N GLY A 233 -5.41 1.17 -30.30
CA GLY A 233 -6.11 0.38 -31.30
C GLY A 233 -6.01 1.00 -32.70
N LEU A 234 -6.21 2.31 -32.81
CA LEU A 234 -6.08 3.06 -34.06
C LEU A 234 -4.63 3.08 -34.57
N GLY A 235 -3.65 3.21 -33.69
CA GLY A 235 -2.22 3.15 -34.03
C GLY A 235 -1.82 1.80 -34.60
N LEU A 236 -2.29 0.70 -33.99
CA LEU A 236 -2.06 -0.66 -34.49
C LEU A 236 -2.77 -0.91 -35.83
N LEU A 237 -3.99 -0.40 -36.01
CA LEU A 237 -4.72 -0.44 -37.29
C LEU A 237 -3.98 0.33 -38.39
N ALA A 238 -3.50 1.54 -38.10
CA ALA A 238 -2.74 2.35 -39.05
C ALA A 238 -1.43 1.67 -39.48
N LEU A 239 -0.71 1.05 -38.54
CA LEU A 239 0.47 0.24 -38.82
C LEU A 239 0.15 -0.96 -39.72
N ALA A 240 -0.94 -1.67 -39.45
CA ALA A 240 -1.38 -2.81 -40.25
C ALA A 240 -1.75 -2.41 -41.69
N PHE A 241 -2.43 -1.27 -41.88
CA PHE A 241 -2.73 -0.74 -43.21
C PHE A 241 -1.47 -0.29 -43.95
N ARG A 242 -0.52 0.34 -43.27
CA ARG A 242 0.76 0.76 -43.87
C ARG A 242 1.61 -0.42 -44.34
N GLN A 243 1.66 -1.51 -43.56
CA GLN A 243 2.40 -2.72 -43.95
C GLN A 243 1.77 -3.43 -45.16
N ARG A 244 0.43 -3.44 -45.27
CA ARG A 244 -0.26 -3.96 -46.46
C ARG A 244 0.01 -3.17 -47.74
N GLY A 245 0.21 -1.85 -47.63
CA GLY A 245 0.56 -1.01 -48.78
C GLY A 245 1.96 -1.29 -49.33
N ARG A 246 2.93 -1.59 -48.46
CA ARG A 246 4.31 -1.92 -48.86
C ARG A 246 4.48 -3.29 -49.54
N LEU A 247 3.59 -4.24 -49.25
CA LEU A 247 3.65 -5.59 -49.85
C LEU A 247 2.98 -5.67 -51.24
N ARG A 248 2.49 -4.54 -51.78
CA ARG A 248 1.77 -4.48 -53.07
C ARG A 248 2.48 -3.64 -54.15
N GLY A 249 3.63 -3.03 -53.84
CA GLY A 249 4.51 -2.37 -54.80
C GLY A 249 5.74 -3.21 -55.05
#